data_AF-A0A4R8PZW3-F1
#
_entry.id   AF-A0A4R8PZW3-F1
#
_cell.length_a   1.000
_cell.length_b   1.000
_cell.length_c   1.000
_cell.angle_alpha   90.00
_cell.angle_beta   90.00
_cell.angle_gamma   90.00
#
_symmetry.space_group_name_H-M   'P 1'
#
loop_
_entity.id
_entity.type
_entity.pdbx_description
1 polymer ?
#
loop_
_entity_poly.entity_id
_entity_poly.type
_entity_poly.pdbx_seq_one_letter_code
_entity_poly.pdbx_strand_id
1 'polypeptide(L)'
;MLFYWAVLPLLLSLASCLPQSSINEASRQTVPKGGKDDYKSIQAIKRLLARAGAATPTLSSLGLAARAWDGNWVVQDQSGFILYAKVADDDLTMHVYKMENPSPRRVKMRSAIAALWEDKSSYYLRSLLHIKYHSITNQQTLAAMKRAWDLGDCGGASECRIVWNEDVPFDVLRDSPFGQGASKMIAEFSGMARHYISSFDMSQTGLDFNAGPDHPWLEINFRRYDDQ
;
A
#
# COMPACT_ATOMS: atom_id res chain seq x y z
N MET A 1 -66.75 24.83 -0.72
CA MET A 1 -67.22 24.55 -2.11
C MET A 1 -66.17 23.62 -2.72
N LEU A 2 -66.39 22.30 -2.89
CA LEU A 2 -67.26 21.62 -3.88
C LEU A 2 -66.83 21.99 -5.31
N PHE A 3 -66.41 21.15 -6.27
CA PHE A 3 -66.41 19.69 -6.57
C PHE A 3 -65.16 19.41 -7.47
N TYR A 4 -64.39 18.30 -7.44
CA TYR A 4 -64.59 16.89 -7.85
C TYR A 4 -65.01 16.60 -9.32
N TRP A 5 -64.58 15.41 -9.81
CA TRP A 5 -64.72 14.73 -11.13
C TRP A 5 -63.47 14.83 -12.05
N ALA A 6 -62.55 13.85 -12.08
CA ALA A 6 -62.60 12.48 -12.66
C ALA A 6 -62.74 12.51 -14.20
N VAL A 7 -61.93 11.80 -14.99
CA VAL A 7 -62.04 10.34 -15.27
C VAL A 7 -60.72 9.80 -15.89
N LEU A 8 -60.41 8.56 -15.50
CA LEU A 8 -59.33 7.62 -15.86
C LEU A 8 -59.54 6.98 -17.28
N PRO A 9 -58.87 5.87 -17.63
CA PRO A 9 -57.56 5.67 -18.28
C PRO A 9 -57.67 5.36 -19.80
N LEU A 10 -56.55 5.30 -20.53
CA LEU A 10 -56.51 4.62 -21.83
C LEU A 10 -55.39 3.57 -21.85
N LEU A 11 -55.82 2.33 -21.64
CA LEU A 11 -55.13 1.10 -22.01
C LEU A 11 -55.08 1.01 -23.53
N LEU A 12 -53.89 0.88 -24.10
CA LEU A 12 -53.70 0.28 -25.42
C LEU A 12 -52.54 -0.70 -25.36
N SER A 13 -52.96 -1.95 -25.26
CA SER A 13 -52.20 -3.16 -25.57
C SER A 13 -51.73 -3.10 -27.02
N LEU A 14 -50.42 -3.21 -27.22
CA LEU A 14 -49.84 -3.78 -28.43
C LEU A 14 -48.77 -4.77 -28.00
N ALA A 15 -49.22 -6.02 -27.87
CA ALA A 15 -48.34 -7.19 -27.88
C ALA A 15 -47.97 -7.48 -29.34
N SER A 16 -46.68 -7.49 -29.66
CA SER A 16 -46.14 -8.33 -30.73
C SER A 16 -44.62 -8.29 -30.79
N CYS A 17 -44.04 -9.49 -30.69
CA CYS A 17 -42.78 -9.93 -31.29
C CYS A 17 -41.47 -9.36 -30.73
N LEU A 18 -41.05 -9.88 -29.58
CA LEU A 18 -39.62 -10.09 -29.30
C LEU A 18 -39.12 -11.30 -30.12
N PRO A 19 -38.07 -11.18 -30.94
CA PRO A 19 -37.37 -12.34 -31.43
C PRO A 19 -36.50 -12.92 -30.31
N GLN A 20 -36.89 -14.09 -29.81
CA GLN A 20 -35.95 -15.04 -29.20
C GLN A 20 -35.01 -15.52 -30.30
N SER A 21 -33.75 -15.08 -30.27
CA SER A 21 -32.68 -15.74 -31.01
C SER A 21 -31.45 -15.94 -30.14
N SER A 22 -31.19 -17.22 -29.91
CA SER A 22 -29.89 -17.86 -29.70
C SER A 22 -29.01 -17.36 -28.57
N ILE A 23 -29.05 -18.16 -27.51
CA ILE A 23 -27.89 -18.58 -26.73
C ILE A 23 -26.68 -18.79 -27.66
N ASN A 24 -25.66 -17.95 -27.53
CA ASN A 24 -24.26 -18.22 -27.87
C ASN A 24 -23.51 -17.82 -26.58
N GLU A 25 -22.98 -18.68 -25.72
CA GLU A 25 -22.03 -19.77 -25.95
C GLU A 25 -20.87 -19.42 -26.90
N ALA A 26 -20.22 -18.28 -26.66
CA ALA A 26 -18.80 -18.03 -26.97
C ALA A 26 -18.42 -16.65 -26.40
N SER A 27 -17.91 -16.56 -25.18
CA SER A 27 -16.46 -16.52 -25.00
C SER A 27 -16.08 -17.15 -23.66
N ARG A 28 -16.06 -18.48 -23.63
CA ARG A 28 -15.00 -19.16 -22.89
C ARG A 28 -13.71 -18.75 -23.60
N GLN A 29 -13.04 -17.72 -23.12
CA GLN A 29 -11.60 -17.64 -23.32
C GLN A 29 -11.03 -18.86 -22.59
N THR A 30 -10.87 -19.90 -23.38
CA THR A 30 -9.98 -21.02 -23.16
C THR A 30 -8.71 -20.50 -22.51
N VAL A 31 -8.50 -20.84 -21.23
CA VAL A 31 -7.17 -20.79 -20.61
C VAL A 31 -6.24 -21.59 -21.53
N PRO A 32 -5.24 -20.97 -22.16
CA PRO A 32 -4.29 -21.71 -22.98
C PRO A 32 -3.60 -22.73 -22.07
N LYS A 33 -3.69 -24.01 -22.42
CA LYS A 33 -2.87 -25.07 -21.82
C LYS A 33 -1.40 -24.68 -22.02
N GLY A 34 -0.73 -24.31 -20.93
CA GLY A 34 0.73 -24.32 -20.81
C GLY A 34 1.46 -23.35 -21.74
N GLY A 35 1.46 -22.06 -21.40
CA GLY A 35 2.48 -21.11 -21.85
C GLY A 35 3.68 -21.15 -20.91
N LYS A 36 4.89 -21.22 -21.47
CA LYS A 36 6.17 -21.42 -20.76
C LYS A 36 6.61 -20.25 -19.86
N ASP A 37 5.79 -19.21 -19.75
CA ASP A 37 6.15 -17.95 -19.08
C ASP A 37 5.74 -17.89 -17.59
N ASP A 38 4.89 -18.81 -17.12
CA ASP A 38 4.43 -18.80 -15.72
C ASP A 38 5.33 -19.62 -14.77
N TYR A 39 6.28 -20.37 -15.32
CA TYR A 39 7.12 -21.25 -14.51
C TYR A 39 8.20 -20.49 -13.73
N LYS A 40 8.68 -19.35 -14.25
CA LYS A 40 9.62 -18.48 -13.52
C LYS A 40 8.91 -17.69 -12.42
N SER A 41 7.69 -17.23 -12.67
CA SER A 41 6.83 -16.54 -11.70
C SER A 41 6.49 -17.47 -10.53
N ILE A 42 6.02 -18.68 -10.84
CA ILE A 42 5.69 -19.70 -9.83
C ILE A 42 6.94 -20.23 -9.13
N GLN A 43 8.10 -20.36 -9.80
CA GLN A 43 9.35 -20.71 -9.11
C GLN A 43 9.94 -19.57 -8.29
N ALA A 44 9.74 -18.30 -8.65
CA ALA A 44 10.10 -17.15 -7.82
C ALA A 44 9.23 -17.10 -6.56
N ILE A 45 7.91 -17.33 -6.72
CA ILE A 45 6.94 -17.45 -5.62
C ILE A 45 7.25 -18.69 -4.75
N LYS A 46 7.62 -19.84 -5.34
CA LYS A 46 8.01 -21.06 -4.59
C LYS A 46 9.41 -20.98 -3.98
N ARG A 47 10.32 -20.15 -4.48
CA ARG A 47 11.64 -19.87 -3.87
C ARG A 47 11.55 -18.85 -2.74
N LEU A 48 10.44 -18.12 -2.63
CA LEU A 48 10.00 -17.48 -1.38
C LEU A 48 9.37 -18.53 -0.46
N LEU A 49 10.06 -19.66 -0.26
CA LEU A 49 9.89 -20.47 0.95
C LEU A 49 9.90 -19.48 2.11
N ALA A 50 8.84 -19.48 2.91
CA ALA A 50 8.73 -18.69 4.12
C ALA A 50 10.07 -18.77 4.86
N ARG A 51 10.93 -17.76 4.67
CA ARG A 51 12.14 -17.65 5.44
C ARG A 51 11.62 -17.57 6.86
N ALA A 52 12.11 -18.42 7.75
CA ALA A 52 11.75 -18.37 9.16
C ALA A 52 12.18 -16.99 9.67
N GLY A 53 11.30 -16.00 9.49
CA GLY A 53 11.55 -14.62 9.84
C GLY A 53 11.71 -14.55 11.33
N ALA A 54 12.52 -13.61 11.80
CA ALA A 54 12.59 -13.32 13.22
C ALA A 54 11.20 -12.94 13.76
N ALA A 55 10.99 -13.16 15.05
CA ALA A 55 9.89 -12.54 15.74
C ALA A 55 10.03 -11.01 15.64
N THR A 56 8.90 -10.30 15.60
CA THR A 56 8.90 -8.85 15.65
C THR A 56 9.50 -8.41 16.99
N PRO A 57 10.51 -7.52 17.02
CA PRO A 57 11.05 -7.01 18.27
C PRO A 57 10.00 -6.16 18.99
N THR A 58 10.06 -6.09 20.31
CA THR A 58 9.27 -5.12 21.08
C THR A 58 9.95 -3.77 21.09
N LEU A 59 9.20 -2.69 21.32
CA LEU A 59 9.77 -1.35 21.51
C LEU A 59 10.85 -1.33 22.60
N SER A 60 10.57 -1.98 23.74
CA SER A 60 11.52 -2.07 24.86
C SER A 60 12.81 -2.81 24.48
N SER A 61 12.75 -3.88 23.68
CA SER A 61 13.95 -4.60 23.21
C SER A 61 14.83 -3.75 22.30
N LEU A 62 14.24 -2.78 21.61
CA LEU A 62 14.95 -1.78 20.81
C LEU A 62 15.49 -0.61 21.65
N GLY A 63 15.14 -0.56 22.94
CA GLY A 63 15.40 0.58 23.84
C GLY A 63 14.56 1.81 23.49
N LEU A 64 13.39 1.60 22.88
CA LEU A 64 12.44 2.64 22.51
C LEU A 64 11.28 2.69 23.49
N ALA A 65 10.72 3.88 23.67
CA ALA A 65 9.45 4.09 24.36
C ALA A 65 8.48 4.86 23.46
N ALA A 66 7.20 4.51 23.51
CA ALA A 66 6.13 5.21 22.81
C ALA A 66 5.31 6.04 23.79
N ARG A 67 4.97 7.27 23.40
CA ARG A 67 3.99 8.11 24.08
C ARG A 67 2.96 8.64 23.09
N ALA A 68 1.71 8.78 23.53
CA ALA A 68 0.67 9.39 22.72
C ALA A 68 0.88 10.90 22.63
N TRP A 69 0.63 11.48 21.46
CA TRP A 69 0.63 12.92 21.22
C TRP A 69 -0.25 13.24 20.01
N ASP A 70 -1.28 14.08 20.22
CA ASP A 70 -2.15 14.58 19.15
C ASP A 70 -2.75 13.48 18.26
N GLY A 71 -3.29 12.43 18.88
CA GLY A 71 -3.86 11.28 18.16
C GLY A 71 -2.82 10.36 17.48
N ASN A 72 -1.53 10.64 17.66
CA ASN A 72 -0.41 9.90 17.07
C ASN A 72 0.52 9.34 18.16
N TRP A 73 1.53 8.60 17.74
CA TRP A 73 2.58 8.04 18.57
C TRP A 73 3.92 8.71 18.30
N VAL A 74 4.56 9.14 19.37
CA VAL A 74 5.96 9.57 19.38
C VAL A 74 6.78 8.46 20.00
N VAL A 75 7.61 7.82 19.19
CA VAL A 75 8.54 6.77 19.61
C VAL A 75 9.95 7.35 19.65
N GLN A 76 10.59 7.27 20.82
CA GLN A 76 11.89 7.90 21.05
C GLN A 76 12.81 7.04 21.89
N ASP A 77 14.11 7.34 21.82
CA ASP A 77 15.11 6.90 22.78
C ASP A 77 15.95 8.07 23.32
N GLN A 78 16.91 7.77 24.19
CA GLN A 78 17.83 8.75 24.76
C GLN A 78 18.91 9.23 23.77
N SER A 79 19.09 8.55 22.63
CA SER A 79 20.10 8.87 21.62
C SER A 79 19.61 9.88 20.58
N GLY A 80 18.33 10.28 20.65
CA GLY A 80 17.71 11.20 19.72
C GLY A 80 17.02 10.52 18.54
N PHE A 81 16.82 9.20 18.58
CA PHE A 81 15.89 8.55 17.64
C PHE A 81 14.49 9.12 17.84
N ILE A 82 13.81 9.45 16.74
CA ILE A 82 12.41 9.90 16.74
C ILE A 82 11.68 9.21 15.59
N LEU A 83 10.55 8.58 15.90
CA LEU A 83 9.53 8.18 14.94
C LEU A 83 8.20 8.80 15.39
N TYR A 84 7.62 9.64 14.55
CA TYR A 84 6.27 10.19 14.73
C TYR A 84 5.33 9.54 13.72
N ALA A 85 4.34 8.80 14.22
CA ALA A 85 3.51 7.94 13.36
C ALA A 85 2.10 7.74 13.91
N LYS A 86 1.14 7.49 13.03
CA LYS A 86 -0.21 7.01 13.36
C LYS A 86 -0.31 5.52 13.07
N VAL A 87 -0.93 4.78 13.98
CA VAL A 87 -1.39 3.41 13.73
C VAL A 87 -2.89 3.51 13.43
N ALA A 88 -3.27 3.24 12.18
CA ALA A 88 -4.64 3.31 11.71
C ALA A 88 -5.17 1.87 11.48
N ASP A 89 -5.98 1.40 12.43
CA ASP A 89 -6.53 0.03 12.41
C ASP A 89 -7.70 -0.12 11.42
N ASP A 90 -8.33 0.99 11.02
CA ASP A 90 -9.49 1.05 10.13
C ASP A 90 -9.15 0.72 8.68
N ASP A 91 -8.00 1.16 8.20
CA ASP A 91 -7.49 0.89 6.85
C ASP A 91 -6.22 0.03 6.84
N LEU A 92 -5.79 -0.44 8.02
CA LEU A 92 -4.59 -1.26 8.20
C LEU A 92 -3.30 -0.55 7.75
N THR A 93 -3.23 0.77 7.99
CA THR A 93 -2.13 1.64 7.58
C THR A 93 -1.28 2.13 8.74
N MET A 94 0.05 2.06 8.57
CA MET A 94 1.00 2.83 9.36
C MET A 94 1.30 4.16 8.65
N HIS A 95 0.86 5.29 9.19
CA HIS A 95 1.26 6.61 8.70
C HIS A 95 2.52 7.07 9.41
N VAL A 96 3.58 7.36 8.67
CA VAL A 96 4.86 7.81 9.19
C VAL A 96 5.08 9.26 8.78
N TYR A 97 5.02 10.18 9.75
CA TYR A 97 5.10 11.62 9.51
C TYR A 97 6.49 12.20 9.68
N LYS A 98 7.27 11.65 10.61
CA LYS A 98 8.63 12.11 10.87
C LYS A 98 9.50 10.94 11.31
N MET A 99 10.74 10.94 10.81
CA MET A 99 11.75 9.96 11.19
C MET A 99 13.12 10.61 11.30
N GLU A 100 13.75 10.46 12.46
CA GLU A 100 15.12 10.86 12.72
C GLU A 100 15.85 9.70 13.39
N ASN A 101 17.03 9.35 12.89
CA ASN A 101 17.81 8.22 13.37
C ASN A 101 19.29 8.61 13.42
N PRO A 102 19.66 9.51 14.35
CA PRO A 102 21.01 10.02 14.45
C PRO A 102 22.02 8.93 14.85
N SER A 103 23.27 9.13 14.45
CA SER A 103 24.42 8.33 14.87
C SER A 103 24.75 8.61 16.35
N PRO A 104 25.33 7.67 17.14
CA PRO A 104 25.90 6.37 16.76
C PRO A 104 24.96 5.17 16.85
N ARG A 105 23.84 5.27 17.59
CA ARG A 105 22.91 4.17 17.77
C ARG A 105 21.88 4.15 16.64
N ARG A 106 22.12 3.31 15.62
CA ARG A 106 21.19 3.17 14.50
C ARG A 106 20.16 2.08 14.78
N VAL A 107 18.98 2.47 15.25
CA VAL A 107 17.84 1.55 15.29
C VAL A 107 17.38 1.28 13.87
N LYS A 108 17.17 0.01 13.49
CA LYS A 108 16.61 -0.32 12.17
C LYS A 108 15.19 0.25 12.08
N MET A 109 14.94 1.17 11.15
CA MET A 109 13.64 1.84 11.05
C MET A 109 12.46 0.86 10.90
N ARG A 110 12.61 -0.13 10.02
CA ARG A 110 11.62 -1.21 9.85
C ARG A 110 11.32 -1.97 11.14
N SER A 111 12.30 -2.12 12.03
CA SER A 111 12.09 -2.77 13.34
C SER A 111 11.28 -1.87 14.26
N ALA A 112 11.53 -0.57 14.28
CA ALA A 112 10.74 0.39 15.06
C ALA A 112 9.29 0.48 14.57
N ILE A 113 9.08 0.52 13.25
CA ILE A 113 7.74 0.49 12.64
C ILE A 113 7.00 -0.80 13.00
N ALA A 114 7.64 -1.96 12.80
CA ALA A 114 7.05 -3.25 13.12
C ALA A 114 6.69 -3.37 14.61
N ALA A 115 7.60 -2.95 15.49
CA ALA A 115 7.41 -2.95 16.93
C ALA A 115 6.28 -2.01 17.36
N LEU A 116 6.19 -0.81 16.77
CA LEU A 116 5.11 0.13 17.06
C LEU A 116 3.75 -0.41 16.64
N TRP A 117 3.68 -1.06 15.46
CA TRP A 117 2.45 -1.70 15.01
C TRP A 117 2.00 -2.79 16.00
N GLU A 118 2.86 -3.76 16.32
CA GLU A 118 2.51 -4.85 17.26
C GLU A 118 2.15 -4.34 18.66
N ASP A 119 2.74 -3.22 19.10
CA ASP A 119 2.51 -2.68 20.44
C ASP A 119 1.21 -1.86 20.53
N LYS A 120 0.81 -1.18 19.45
CA LYS A 120 -0.27 -0.18 19.47
C LYS A 120 -1.48 -0.48 18.59
N SER A 121 -1.36 -1.38 17.62
CA SER A 121 -2.50 -1.85 16.83
C SER A 121 -3.29 -2.89 17.62
N SER A 122 -4.58 -2.99 17.33
CA SER A 122 -5.41 -4.12 17.77
C SER A 122 -5.09 -5.41 17.00
N TYR A 123 -4.27 -5.32 15.95
CA TYR A 123 -3.93 -6.41 15.04
C TYR A 123 -2.44 -6.75 15.04
N TYR A 124 -2.15 -8.03 14.82
CA TYR A 124 -0.78 -8.49 14.59
C TYR A 124 -0.18 -7.88 13.32
N LEU A 125 1.15 -7.83 13.24
CA LEU A 125 1.89 -7.29 12.09
C LEU A 125 1.48 -7.92 10.76
N ARG A 126 1.05 -9.18 10.75
CA ARG A 126 0.54 -9.88 9.56
C ARG A 126 -0.70 -9.26 8.92
N SER A 127 -1.30 -8.28 9.58
CA SER A 127 -2.49 -7.56 9.11
C SER A 127 -2.15 -6.19 8.55
N LEU A 128 -0.90 -5.71 8.70
CA LEU A 128 -0.45 -4.44 8.13
C LEU A 128 -0.46 -4.52 6.60
N LEU A 129 -1.24 -3.66 5.95
CA LEU A 129 -1.34 -3.63 4.50
C LEU A 129 -0.66 -2.40 3.88
N HIS A 130 -0.49 -1.32 4.63
CA HIS A 130 0.03 -0.08 4.07
C HIS A 130 1.06 0.58 5.00
N ILE A 131 2.13 1.12 4.42
CA ILE A 131 2.99 2.09 5.11
C ILE A 131 3.01 3.36 4.27
N LYS A 132 2.45 4.44 4.81
CA LYS A 132 2.41 5.75 4.16
C LYS A 132 3.41 6.70 4.80
N TYR A 133 4.45 7.04 4.06
CA TYR A 133 5.44 8.05 4.45
C TYR A 133 4.98 9.43 3.98
N HIS A 134 4.87 10.36 4.91
CA HIS A 134 4.53 11.76 4.65
C HIS A 134 5.79 12.62 4.68
N SER A 135 5.71 13.80 4.07
CA SER A 135 6.75 14.83 4.15
C SER A 135 8.16 14.32 3.84
N ILE A 136 8.28 13.57 2.74
CA ILE A 136 9.53 12.93 2.34
C ILE A 136 10.57 13.98 1.97
N THR A 137 11.69 13.97 2.68
CA THR A 137 12.85 14.85 2.41
C THR A 137 14.08 14.09 1.92
N ASN A 138 14.03 12.75 1.94
CA ASN A 138 15.12 11.90 1.50
C ASN A 138 15.32 12.03 -0.02
N GLN A 139 16.43 12.66 -0.42
CA GLN A 139 16.70 13.00 -1.83
C GLN A 139 16.75 11.78 -2.77
N GLN A 140 17.25 10.63 -2.28
CA GLN A 140 17.28 9.41 -3.08
C GLN A 140 15.87 8.86 -3.34
N THR A 141 14.99 8.92 -2.34
CA THR A 141 13.59 8.51 -2.48
C THR A 141 12.83 9.48 -3.38
N LEU A 142 13.04 10.79 -3.21
CA LEU A 142 12.44 11.81 -4.08
C LEU A 142 12.87 11.65 -5.55
N ALA A 143 14.15 11.37 -5.80
CA ALA A 143 14.64 11.09 -7.14
C ALA A 143 14.03 9.82 -7.74
N ALA A 144 13.86 8.76 -6.93
CA ALA A 144 13.20 7.54 -7.35
C ALA A 144 11.71 7.78 -7.68
N MET A 145 10.98 8.49 -6.83
CA MET A 145 9.60 8.89 -7.07
C MET A 145 9.46 9.68 -8.37
N LYS A 146 10.32 10.69 -8.59
CA LYS A 146 10.32 11.47 -9.84
C LYS A 146 10.54 10.58 -11.05
N ARG A 147 11.55 9.71 -11.00
CA ARG A 147 11.88 8.82 -12.11
C ARG A 147 10.74 7.83 -12.39
N ALA A 148 10.13 7.26 -11.36
CA ALA A 148 8.99 6.36 -11.52
C ALA A 148 7.77 7.11 -12.08
N TRP A 149 7.56 8.37 -11.68
CA TRP A 149 6.50 9.23 -12.24
C TRP A 149 6.67 9.44 -13.74
N ASP A 150 7.88 9.79 -14.16
CA ASP A 150 8.21 10.05 -15.57
C ASP A 150 8.11 8.75 -16.41
N LEU A 151 8.41 7.59 -15.83
CA LEU A 151 8.36 6.28 -16.51
C LEU A 151 6.99 5.62 -16.52
N GLY A 152 6.18 5.84 -15.48
CA GLY A 152 4.83 5.29 -15.33
C GLY A 152 3.74 6.08 -16.06
N ASP A 153 4.13 7.09 -16.85
CA ASP A 153 3.24 7.97 -17.61
C ASP A 153 2.10 8.57 -16.75
N CYS A 154 2.44 8.98 -15.52
CA CYS A 154 1.50 9.52 -14.55
C CYS A 154 0.88 10.89 -14.96
N GLY A 155 1.41 11.51 -16.02
CA GLY A 155 0.88 12.75 -16.59
C GLY A 155 0.73 13.90 -15.58
N GLY A 156 -0.38 14.63 -15.70
CA GLY A 156 -0.77 15.75 -14.84
C GLY A 156 -1.66 15.37 -13.64
N ALA A 157 -1.67 14.09 -13.24
CA ALA A 157 -2.42 13.65 -12.07
C ALA A 157 -1.83 14.23 -10.76
N SER A 158 -2.64 14.33 -9.71
CA SER A 158 -2.16 14.70 -8.36
C SER A 158 -1.50 13.53 -7.62
N GLU A 159 -1.85 12.31 -8.00
CA GLU A 159 -1.33 11.07 -7.46
C GLU A 159 -1.09 10.05 -8.58
N CYS A 160 -0.16 9.13 -8.34
CA CYS A 160 0.13 8.06 -9.27
C CYS A 160 0.29 6.72 -8.54
N ARG A 161 -0.27 5.68 -9.15
CA ARG A 161 -0.15 4.29 -8.71
C ARG A 161 0.74 3.51 -9.67
N ILE A 162 1.78 2.89 -9.14
CA ILE A 162 2.69 2.00 -9.87
C ILE A 162 2.50 0.59 -9.32
N VAL A 163 1.99 -0.32 -10.15
CA VAL A 163 1.70 -1.72 -9.78
C VAL A 163 2.89 -2.63 -10.06
N TRP A 164 2.99 -3.74 -9.32
CA TRP A 164 4.12 -4.69 -9.37
C TRP A 164 4.43 -5.31 -10.74
N ASN A 165 3.48 -5.30 -11.67
CA ASN A 165 3.64 -5.78 -13.05
C ASN A 165 4.18 -4.71 -14.02
N GLU A 166 4.44 -3.49 -13.56
CA GLU A 166 5.14 -2.46 -14.31
C GLU A 166 6.64 -2.50 -13.99
N ASP A 167 7.35 -3.45 -14.60
CA ASP A 167 8.69 -3.88 -14.17
C ASP A 167 9.66 -2.72 -13.90
N VAL A 168 9.76 -1.72 -14.78
CA VAL A 168 10.76 -0.65 -14.64
C VAL A 168 10.39 0.42 -13.60
N PRO A 169 9.22 1.12 -13.66
CA PRO A 169 8.89 2.13 -12.66
C PRO A 169 8.70 1.52 -11.27
N PHE A 170 8.19 0.28 -11.18
CA PHE A 170 8.05 -0.42 -9.91
C PHE A 170 9.41 -0.73 -9.28
N ASP A 171 10.36 -1.24 -10.05
CA ASP A 171 11.70 -1.57 -9.57
C ASP A 171 12.44 -0.33 -9.06
N VAL A 172 12.27 0.82 -9.72
CA VAL A 172 12.84 2.10 -9.26
C VAL A 172 12.36 2.45 -7.85
N LEU A 173 11.07 2.28 -7.56
CA LEU A 173 10.50 2.55 -6.23
C LEU A 173 10.89 1.49 -5.22
N ARG A 174 10.88 0.21 -5.60
CA ARG A 174 11.33 -0.91 -4.76
C ARG A 174 12.78 -0.75 -4.32
N ASP A 175 13.64 -0.24 -5.19
CA ASP A 175 15.07 -0.10 -4.93
C ASP A 175 15.42 1.21 -4.20
N SER A 176 14.45 2.12 -4.02
CA SER A 176 14.59 3.31 -3.17
C SER A 176 14.83 2.95 -1.69
N PRO A 177 15.37 3.87 -0.86
CA PRO A 177 15.56 3.62 0.58
C PRO A 177 14.30 3.10 1.31
N PHE A 178 13.12 3.65 1.01
CA PHE A 178 11.87 3.22 1.63
C PHE A 178 11.37 1.88 1.07
N GLY A 179 11.44 1.68 -0.25
CA GLY A 179 11.12 0.39 -0.89
C GLY A 179 12.01 -0.76 -0.39
N GLN A 180 13.33 -0.51 -0.24
CA GLN A 180 14.25 -1.48 0.35
C GLN A 180 13.96 -1.73 1.83
N GLY A 181 13.54 -0.69 2.56
CA GLY A 181 13.11 -0.81 3.95
C GLY A 181 11.95 -1.79 4.09
N ALA A 182 10.91 -1.63 3.26
CA ALA A 182 9.76 -2.51 3.18
C ALA A 182 10.13 -3.93 2.72
N SER A 183 10.94 -4.07 1.67
CA SER A 183 11.40 -5.37 1.18
C SER A 183 12.18 -6.14 2.25
N LYS A 184 13.04 -5.44 3.01
CA LYS A 184 13.76 -6.03 4.15
C LYS A 184 12.83 -6.37 5.30
N MET A 185 11.78 -5.58 5.54
CA MET A 185 10.77 -5.86 6.56
C MET A 185 10.04 -7.18 6.28
N ILE A 186 9.60 -7.38 5.03
CA ILE A 186 8.99 -8.63 4.55
C ILE A 186 9.93 -9.82 4.73
N ALA A 187 11.20 -9.65 4.34
CA ALA A 187 12.18 -10.72 4.41
C ALA A 187 12.66 -11.06 5.84
N GLU A 188 12.56 -10.11 6.78
CA GLU A 188 13.11 -10.24 8.14
C GLU A 188 12.07 -10.73 9.16
N PHE A 189 10.81 -10.30 9.08
CA PHE A 189 9.82 -10.58 10.12
C PHE A 189 8.82 -11.65 9.72
N SER A 190 8.66 -12.65 10.59
CA SER A 190 7.72 -13.76 10.39
C SER A 190 6.27 -13.29 10.18
N GLY A 191 5.84 -12.22 10.87
CA GLY A 191 4.54 -11.60 10.67
C GLY A 191 4.31 -11.13 9.23
N MET A 192 5.36 -10.75 8.51
CA MET A 192 5.29 -10.27 7.14
C MET A 192 5.68 -11.35 6.10
N ALA A 193 5.99 -12.58 6.50
CA ALA A 193 6.59 -13.60 5.62
C ALA A 193 5.74 -13.98 4.40
N ARG A 194 4.41 -13.78 4.46
CA ARG A 194 3.50 -14.02 3.34
C ARG A 194 3.13 -12.77 2.54
N HIS A 195 3.76 -11.63 2.84
CA HIS A 195 3.51 -10.38 2.14
C HIS A 195 4.44 -10.22 0.94
N TYR A 196 3.99 -9.42 -0.01
CA TYR A 196 4.81 -8.82 -1.05
C TYR A 196 4.36 -7.38 -1.28
N ILE A 197 5.25 -6.54 -1.82
CA ILE A 197 4.86 -5.19 -2.23
C ILE A 197 4.04 -5.33 -3.52
N SER A 198 2.77 -4.92 -3.49
CA SER A 198 1.86 -5.05 -4.64
C SER A 198 1.83 -3.80 -5.51
N SER A 199 2.06 -2.63 -4.90
CA SER A 199 2.05 -1.34 -5.58
C SER A 199 2.65 -0.26 -4.71
N PHE A 200 3.00 0.85 -5.35
CA PHE A 200 3.29 2.11 -4.69
C PHE A 200 2.26 3.14 -5.14
N ASP A 201 1.67 3.87 -4.19
CA ASP A 201 0.93 5.08 -4.49
C ASP A 201 1.80 6.27 -4.06
N MET A 202 1.85 7.34 -4.84
CA MET A 202 2.69 8.49 -4.54
C MET A 202 2.09 9.79 -5.01
N SER A 203 2.46 10.89 -4.35
CA SER A 203 2.22 12.23 -4.86
C SER A 203 3.23 12.62 -5.94
N GLN A 204 2.93 13.69 -6.65
CA GLN A 204 3.93 14.34 -7.49
C GLN A 204 5.10 14.82 -6.62
N THR A 205 6.32 14.71 -7.15
CA THR A 205 7.53 15.24 -6.50
C THR A 205 7.78 16.69 -6.92
N GLY A 206 8.27 17.53 -6.01
CA GLY A 206 8.61 18.93 -6.32
C GLY A 206 7.44 19.91 -6.18
N LEU A 207 6.36 19.50 -5.52
CA LEU A 207 5.35 20.40 -4.99
C LEU A 207 6.04 21.42 -4.08
N ASP A 208 5.67 22.69 -4.22
CA ASP A 208 6.24 23.75 -3.40
C ASP A 208 6.00 23.43 -1.93
N PHE A 209 7.09 23.23 -1.18
CA PHE A 209 7.05 22.94 0.25
C PHE A 209 6.38 24.06 1.06
N ASN A 210 6.15 25.24 0.46
CA ASN A 210 5.44 26.37 1.04
C ASN A 210 3.97 26.48 0.57
N ALA A 211 3.51 25.68 -0.39
CA ALA A 211 2.16 25.76 -0.96
C ALA A 211 1.08 24.99 -0.16
N GLY A 212 1.34 24.67 1.11
CA GLY A 212 0.36 24.04 2.01
C GLY A 212 0.61 22.54 2.21
N PRO A 213 -0.43 21.72 2.48
CA PRO A 213 -0.31 20.36 3.00
C PRO A 213 0.26 19.33 2.01
N ASP A 214 0.59 19.75 0.78
CA ASP A 214 0.98 18.90 -0.34
C ASP A 214 2.48 18.55 -0.33
N HIS A 215 2.97 18.07 0.82
CA HIS A 215 4.33 17.56 0.88
C HIS A 215 4.45 16.21 0.13
N PRO A 216 5.60 15.92 -0.49
CA PRO A 216 5.81 14.64 -1.15
C PRO A 216 5.51 13.47 -0.20
N TRP A 217 4.65 12.55 -0.64
CA TRP A 217 4.31 11.33 0.11
C TRP A 217 4.43 10.08 -0.77
N LEU A 218 4.71 8.96 -0.11
CA LEU A 218 4.84 7.65 -0.72
C LEU A 218 4.15 6.62 0.16
N GLU A 219 3.24 5.87 -0.42
CA GLU A 219 2.56 4.75 0.20
C GLU A 219 3.04 3.44 -0.42
N ILE A 220 3.51 2.54 0.43
CA ILE A 220 3.90 1.19 0.05
C ILE A 220 2.76 0.26 0.42
N ASN A 221 2.20 -0.39 -0.60
CA ASN A 221 1.07 -1.30 -0.43
C ASN A 221 1.55 -2.75 -0.42
N PHE A 222 1.05 -3.53 0.54
CA PHE A 222 1.29 -4.95 0.65
C PHE A 222 0.05 -5.76 0.28
N ARG A 223 0.28 -6.94 -0.28
CA ARG A 223 -0.72 -8.00 -0.38
C ARG A 223 -0.15 -9.30 0.16
N ARG A 224 -1.03 -10.24 0.51
CA ARG A 224 -0.65 -11.57 0.97
C ARG A 224 -0.80 -12.56 -0.19
N TYR A 225 0.09 -13.55 -0.28
CA TYR A 225 0.01 -14.59 -1.32
C TYR A 225 -1.29 -15.40 -1.27
N ASP A 226 -1.91 -15.48 -0.09
CA ASP A 226 -3.08 -16.31 0.17
C ASP A 226 -4.41 -15.56 -0.10
N ASP A 227 -4.35 -14.28 -0.46
CA ASP A 227 -5.55 -13.47 -0.82
C ASP A 227 -5.89 -13.57 -2.32
N GLN A 228 -5.24 -14.46 -3.08
CA GLN A 228 -5.47 -14.72 -4.51
C GLN A 228 -6.41 -15.90 -4.76
#